data_AF-A0A837BTA8-F1
#
_entry.id   AF-A0A837BTA8-F1
#
_cell.length_a   1.000
_cell.length_b   1.000
_cell.length_c   1.000
_cell.angle_alpha   90.00
_cell.angle_beta   90.00
_cell.angle_gamma   90.00
#
_symmetry.space_group_name_H-M   'P 1'
#
loop_
_entity.id
_entity.type
_entity.pdbx_description
1 polymer ?
#
loop_
_entity_poly.entity_id
_entity_poly.type
_entity_poly.pdbx_seq_one_letter_code
_entity_poly.pdbx_strand_id
1 'polypeptide(L)'
;MDSARKANNSSGSADFFIKSTYTDKNNQIRPCYLLTKQGCEFVANKLTGKKGNQFTAEYVTLFNRMRQREDSRIEMVYKEWNIPTTFAGALKLATEQAEQLEKQKPKVDYFNSQMRNPGLMTTTEIAKDYGWSAAKLNQELHKRGIIYQQGSGHRKVWVVYRDYANRGYTQYEPFTYQNGGKQGMHNNLKWTQKGKKFIYDLLAKDGIRPTLEQMDLMED
;
A
#
# COMPACT_ATOMS: atom_id res chain seq x y z
N MET A 1 -27.28 5.81 -40.93
CA MET A 1 -28.38 6.77 -40.81
C MET A 1 -28.34 7.29 -39.38
N ASP A 2 -27.60 8.38 -39.23
CA ASP A 2 -27.20 8.95 -37.94
C ASP A 2 -28.24 10.00 -37.55
N SER A 3 -29.21 9.60 -36.72
CA SER A 3 -30.21 10.53 -36.20
C SER A 3 -29.59 11.31 -35.05
N ALA A 4 -28.95 12.42 -35.42
CA ALA A 4 -28.53 13.46 -34.50
C ALA A 4 -29.73 13.87 -33.62
N ARG A 5 -29.70 13.43 -32.35
CA ARG A 5 -30.54 13.97 -31.30
C ARG A 5 -30.30 15.48 -31.26
N LYS A 6 -31.27 16.27 -31.72
CA LYS A 6 -31.35 17.70 -31.42
C LYS A 6 -31.32 17.85 -29.90
N ALA A 7 -30.17 18.26 -29.36
CA ALA A 7 -30.11 18.80 -28.02
C ALA A 7 -30.99 20.06 -28.02
N ASN A 8 -32.16 19.99 -27.40
CA ASN A 8 -32.94 21.17 -27.02
C ASN A 8 -32.13 21.93 -25.96
N ASN A 9 -31.15 22.73 -26.42
CA ASN A 9 -30.29 23.55 -25.59
C ASN A 9 -30.85 24.99 -25.52
N SER A 10 -32.13 25.13 -25.17
CA SER A 10 -32.61 26.40 -24.63
C SER A 10 -32.62 26.25 -23.12
N SER A 11 -31.52 26.64 -22.44
CA SER A 11 -31.56 26.85 -20.99
C SER A 11 -32.75 27.76 -20.72
N GLY A 12 -33.78 27.23 -20.06
CA GLY A 12 -35.04 27.93 -19.88
C GLY A 12 -34.80 29.11 -18.95
N SER A 13 -35.53 30.22 -19.11
CA SER A 13 -35.40 31.32 -18.14
C SER A 13 -35.67 30.85 -16.70
N ALA A 14 -36.45 29.77 -16.54
CA ALA A 14 -36.77 29.13 -15.27
C ALA A 14 -35.57 28.53 -14.53
N ASP A 15 -34.48 28.16 -15.23
CA ASP A 15 -33.27 27.61 -14.61
C ASP A 15 -32.51 28.66 -13.78
N PHE A 16 -32.71 29.94 -14.13
CA PHE A 16 -32.05 31.09 -13.52
C PHE A 16 -33.01 31.99 -12.72
N PHE A 17 -34.24 32.16 -13.21
CA PHE A 17 -35.21 33.12 -12.70
C PHE A 17 -36.56 32.45 -12.45
N ILE A 18 -37.05 32.54 -11.21
CA ILE A 18 -38.36 32.02 -10.79
C ILE A 18 -39.32 33.21 -10.68
N LYS A 19 -40.43 33.19 -11.44
CA LYS A 19 -41.47 34.25 -11.35
C LYS A 19 -42.06 34.30 -9.94
N SER A 20 -42.18 35.50 -9.39
CA SER A 20 -42.79 35.76 -8.09
C SER A 20 -43.45 37.14 -8.08
N THR A 21 -43.99 37.54 -6.93
CA THR A 21 -44.57 38.86 -6.71
C THR A 21 -44.12 39.41 -5.37
N TYR A 22 -44.08 40.73 -5.23
CA TYR A 22 -43.83 41.40 -3.96
C TYR A 22 -44.83 42.54 -3.76
N THR A 23 -45.09 42.87 -2.50
CA THR A 23 -45.92 44.02 -2.11
C THR A 23 -45.02 45.25 -1.97
N ASP A 24 -45.35 46.33 -2.67
CA ASP A 24 -44.61 47.59 -2.58
C ASP A 24 -45.05 48.45 -1.37
N LYS A 25 -44.41 49.61 -1.20
CA LYS A 25 -44.70 50.56 -0.11
C LYS A 25 -46.12 51.14 -0.16
N ASN A 26 -46.81 51.01 -1.29
CA ASN A 26 -48.17 51.51 -1.53
C ASN A 26 -49.20 50.36 -1.49
N ASN A 27 -48.84 49.18 -0.94
CA ASN A 27 -49.66 47.97 -0.91
C ASN A 27 -50.08 47.43 -2.28
N GLN A 28 -49.34 47.74 -3.35
CA GLN A 28 -49.60 47.19 -4.68
C GLN A 28 -48.76 45.93 -4.91
N ILE A 29 -49.38 44.89 -5.47
CA ILE A 29 -48.71 43.65 -5.86
C ILE A 29 -47.99 43.89 -7.19
N ARG A 30 -46.66 43.72 -7.21
CA ARG A 30 -45.83 43.87 -8.39
C ARG A 30 -45.11 42.56 -8.74
N PRO A 31 -44.93 42.26 -10.05
CA PRO A 31 -44.15 41.10 -10.47
C PRO A 31 -42.67 41.28 -10.14
N CYS A 32 -42.02 40.20 -9.72
CA CYS A 32 -40.58 40.11 -9.55
C CYS A 32 -40.05 38.73 -9.94
N TYR A 33 -38.74 38.54 -9.86
CA TYR A 33 -38.10 37.25 -10.10
C TYR A 33 -37.18 36.92 -8.93
N LEU A 34 -37.31 35.70 -8.39
CA LEU A 34 -36.35 35.12 -7.47
C LEU A 34 -35.22 34.45 -8.26
N LEU A 35 -34.01 34.45 -7.71
CA LEU A 35 -32.84 33.86 -8.35
C LEU A 35 -32.59 32.45 -7.80
N THR A 36 -32.34 31.50 -8.69
CA THR A 36 -31.75 30.21 -8.31
C THR A 36 -30.28 30.40 -7.96
N LYS A 37 -29.61 29.37 -7.42
CA LYS A 37 -28.14 29.38 -7.24
C LYS A 37 -27.43 29.75 -8.56
N GLN A 38 -27.84 29.12 -9.67
CA GLN A 38 -27.30 29.42 -11.00
C GLN A 38 -27.72 30.82 -11.47
N GLY A 39 -28.91 31.29 -11.11
CA GLY A 39 -29.37 32.66 -11.33
C GLY A 39 -28.49 33.72 -10.67
N CYS A 40 -28.06 33.49 -9.43
CA CYS A 40 -27.11 34.38 -8.75
C CYS A 40 -25.75 34.40 -9.46
N GLU A 41 -25.22 33.23 -9.85
CA GLU A 41 -23.96 33.10 -10.61
C GLU A 41 -24.05 33.79 -11.99
N PHE A 42 -25.22 33.69 -12.61
CA PHE A 42 -25.52 34.35 -13.88
C PHE A 42 -25.54 35.87 -13.75
N VAL A 43 -26.26 36.41 -12.75
CA VAL A 43 -26.34 37.86 -12.50
C VAL A 43 -24.98 38.44 -12.10
N ALA A 44 -24.18 37.70 -11.33
CA ALA A 44 -22.83 38.10 -10.93
C ALA A 44 -21.88 38.28 -12.13
N ASN A 45 -22.05 37.50 -13.19
CA ASN A 45 -21.25 37.56 -14.42
C ASN A 45 -21.70 38.67 -15.41
N LYS A 46 -22.51 39.62 -14.95
CA LYS A 46 -22.91 40.86 -15.63
C LYS A 46 -23.91 40.66 -16.78
N LEU A 47 -25.01 41.41 -16.74
CA LEU A 47 -26.09 41.34 -17.73
C LEU A 47 -25.84 42.25 -18.94
N THR A 48 -24.84 41.90 -19.76
CA THR A 48 -24.37 42.78 -20.84
C THR A 48 -24.99 42.39 -22.19
N GLY A 49 -26.25 42.81 -22.40
CA GLY A 49 -26.96 42.64 -23.68
C GLY A 49 -27.28 41.19 -24.05
N LYS A 50 -28.00 41.01 -25.16
CA LYS A 50 -28.58 39.70 -25.54
C LYS A 50 -27.53 38.60 -25.74
N LYS A 51 -26.42 38.92 -26.43
CA LYS A 51 -25.34 37.96 -26.70
C LYS A 51 -24.51 37.64 -25.45
N GLY A 52 -24.20 38.65 -24.63
CA GLY A 52 -23.47 38.44 -23.37
C GLY A 52 -24.26 37.57 -22.40
N ASN A 53 -25.56 37.86 -22.27
CA ASN A 53 -26.45 37.04 -21.44
C ASN A 53 -26.54 35.59 -21.92
N GLN A 54 -26.63 35.36 -23.24
CA GLN A 54 -26.65 33.99 -23.76
C GLN A 54 -25.36 33.23 -23.43
N PHE A 55 -24.20 33.87 -23.63
CA PHE A 55 -22.91 33.29 -23.28
C PHE A 55 -22.83 32.95 -21.79
N THR A 56 -23.23 33.87 -20.92
CA THR A 56 -23.23 33.66 -19.47
C THR A 56 -24.14 32.50 -19.05
N ALA A 57 -25.31 32.35 -19.68
CA ALA A 57 -26.21 31.24 -19.40
C ALA A 57 -25.56 29.89 -19.76
N GLU A 58 -24.99 29.79 -20.96
CA GLU A 58 -24.32 28.57 -21.42
C GLU A 58 -23.10 28.23 -20.53
N TYR A 59 -22.30 29.23 -20.19
CA TYR A 59 -21.13 29.06 -19.33
C TYR A 59 -21.52 28.57 -17.92
N VAL A 60 -22.45 29.24 -17.25
CA VAL A 60 -22.89 28.88 -15.88
C VAL A 60 -23.52 27.49 -15.87
N THR A 61 -24.38 27.17 -16.86
CA THR A 61 -24.97 25.84 -16.98
C THR A 61 -23.91 24.76 -17.15
N LEU A 62 -22.93 24.97 -18.04
CA LEU A 62 -21.87 24.00 -18.30
C LEU A 62 -20.96 23.82 -17.08
N PHE A 63 -20.59 24.91 -16.42
CA PHE A 63 -19.76 24.88 -15.21
C PHE A 63 -20.42 24.07 -14.08
N ASN A 64 -21.69 24.33 -13.79
CA ASN A 64 -22.41 23.59 -12.75
C ASN A 64 -22.55 22.10 -13.11
N ARG A 65 -22.76 21.78 -14.39
CA ARG A 65 -22.80 20.38 -14.86
C ARG A 65 -21.46 19.67 -14.66
N MET A 66 -20.36 20.34 -14.97
CA MET A 66 -19.01 19.80 -14.75
C MET A 66 -18.74 19.60 -13.26
N ARG A 67 -19.04 20.61 -12.44
CA ARG A 67 -18.86 20.56 -10.99
C ARG A 67 -19.64 19.39 -10.37
N GLN A 68 -20.91 19.21 -10.74
CA GLN A 68 -21.73 18.11 -10.22
C GLN A 68 -21.14 16.74 -10.60
N ARG A 69 -20.62 16.59 -11.82
CA ARG A 69 -19.94 15.36 -12.22
C ARG A 69 -18.72 15.08 -11.36
N GLU A 70 -17.88 16.07 -11.11
CA GLU A 70 -16.69 15.90 -10.27
C GLU A 70 -17.06 15.61 -8.81
N ASP A 71 -18.04 16.32 -8.25
CA ASP A 71 -18.54 16.07 -6.89
C ASP A 71 -19.07 14.62 -6.76
N SER A 72 -19.83 14.12 -7.73
CA SER A 72 -20.28 12.72 -7.75
C SER A 72 -19.14 11.71 -7.92
N ARG A 73 -18.10 12.03 -8.71
CA ARG A 73 -16.91 11.18 -8.84
C ARG A 73 -16.15 11.09 -7.52
N ILE A 74 -15.97 12.21 -6.85
CA ILE A 74 -15.34 12.27 -5.53
C ILE A 74 -16.15 11.40 -4.56
N GLU A 75 -17.46 11.58 -4.49
CA GLU A 75 -18.32 10.79 -3.58
C GLU A 75 -18.22 9.27 -3.84
N MET A 76 -18.14 8.85 -5.11
CA MET A 76 -17.90 7.44 -5.46
C MET A 76 -16.56 6.93 -4.93
N VAL A 77 -15.47 7.70 -5.10
CA VAL A 77 -14.13 7.31 -4.62
C VAL A 77 -14.12 7.18 -3.10
N TYR A 78 -14.70 8.15 -2.38
CA TYR A 78 -14.77 8.09 -0.93
C TYR A 78 -15.55 6.86 -0.43
N LYS A 79 -16.62 6.48 -1.14
CA LYS A 79 -17.41 5.28 -0.82
C LYS A 79 -16.66 3.99 -1.14
N GLU A 80 -16.02 3.90 -2.29
CA GLU A 80 -15.26 2.72 -2.73
C GLU A 80 -14.07 2.44 -1.80
N TRP A 81 -13.37 3.49 -1.35
CA TRP A 81 -12.21 3.39 -0.46
C TRP A 81 -12.58 3.46 1.03
N ASN A 82 -13.87 3.51 1.35
CA ASN A 82 -14.42 3.66 2.71
C ASN A 82 -13.75 4.80 3.51
N ILE A 83 -13.43 5.91 2.83
CA ILE A 83 -12.72 7.05 3.42
C ILE A 83 -13.74 7.86 4.23
N PRO A 84 -13.51 8.05 5.54
CA PRO A 84 -14.41 8.87 6.34
C PRO A 84 -14.42 10.33 5.88
N THR A 85 -15.60 10.86 5.54
CA THR A 85 -15.80 12.28 5.18
C THR A 85 -16.10 13.17 6.38
N THR A 86 -16.31 12.57 7.56
CA THR A 86 -16.61 13.27 8.80
C THR A 86 -15.46 13.11 9.80
N PHE A 87 -15.28 14.10 10.66
CA PHE A 87 -14.28 14.06 11.72
C PHE A 87 -14.50 12.86 12.66
N ALA A 88 -15.75 12.59 13.05
CA ALA A 88 -16.08 11.45 13.91
C ALA A 88 -15.72 10.11 13.26
N GLY A 89 -16.01 9.94 11.96
CA GLY A 89 -15.63 8.73 11.23
C GLY A 89 -14.11 8.57 11.11
N ALA A 90 -13.38 9.66 10.86
CA ALA A 90 -11.92 9.65 10.77
C ALA A 90 -11.28 9.24 12.11
N LEU A 91 -11.81 9.76 13.22
CA LEU A 91 -11.36 9.40 14.57
C LEU A 91 -11.60 7.92 14.86
N LYS A 92 -12.77 7.39 14.49
CA LYS A 92 -13.11 5.97 14.66
C LYS A 92 -12.15 5.05 13.89
N LEU A 93 -11.87 5.38 12.63
CA LEU A 93 -10.92 4.62 11.81
C LEU A 93 -9.51 4.64 12.41
N ALA A 94 -9.06 5.80 12.89
CA ALA A 94 -7.77 5.94 13.54
C ALA A 94 -7.67 5.10 14.84
N THR A 95 -8.73 5.06 15.64
CA THR A 95 -8.78 4.21 16.84
C THR A 95 -8.73 2.73 16.50
N GLU A 96 -9.50 2.28 15.50
CA GLU A 96 -9.49 0.88 15.05
C GLU A 96 -8.09 0.47 14.55
N GLN A 97 -7.42 1.34 13.78
CA GLN A 97 -6.05 1.12 13.33
C GLN A 97 -5.06 1.08 14.50
N ALA A 98 -5.20 1.97 15.49
CA ALA A 98 -4.34 1.98 16.67
C ALA A 98 -4.48 0.69 17.49
N GLU A 99 -5.70 0.19 17.70
CA GLU A 99 -5.95 -1.08 18.38
C GLU A 99 -5.35 -2.27 17.62
N GLN A 100 -5.48 -2.28 16.28
CA GLN A 100 -4.85 -3.32 15.45
C GLN A 100 -3.32 -3.29 15.56
N LEU A 101 -2.72 -2.10 15.56
CA LEU A 101 -1.27 -1.93 15.75
C LEU A 101 -0.84 -2.41 17.14
N GLU A 102 -1.62 -2.14 18.18
CA GLU A 102 -1.34 -2.61 19.54
C GLU A 102 -1.42 -4.14 19.63
N LYS A 103 -2.40 -4.77 18.98
CA LYS A 103 -2.49 -6.24 18.87
C LYS A 103 -1.32 -6.85 18.08
N GLN A 104 -0.81 -6.15 17.08
CA GLN A 104 0.34 -6.62 16.27
C GLN A 104 1.68 -6.36 16.96
N LYS A 105 1.76 -5.36 17.85
CA LYS A 105 2.97 -4.99 18.59
C LYS A 105 3.69 -6.17 19.26
N PRO A 106 3.04 -7.06 20.04
CA PRO A 106 3.74 -8.19 20.65
C PRO A 106 4.31 -9.18 19.62
N LYS A 107 3.66 -9.37 18.46
CA LYS A 107 4.19 -10.22 17.38
C LYS A 107 5.45 -9.61 16.78
N VAL A 108 5.43 -8.31 16.52
CA VAL A 108 6.57 -7.54 15.99
C VAL A 108 7.71 -7.48 17.01
N ASP A 109 7.41 -7.26 18.29
CA ASP A 109 8.39 -7.22 19.37
C ASP A 109 9.01 -8.60 19.62
N TYR A 110 8.23 -9.67 19.59
CA TYR A 110 8.74 -11.04 19.63
C TYR A 110 9.69 -11.29 18.46
N PHE A 111 9.26 -11.02 17.22
CA PHE A 111 10.09 -11.17 16.03
C PHE A 111 11.39 -10.34 16.15
N ASN A 112 11.29 -9.08 16.54
CA ASN A 112 12.44 -8.19 16.72
C ASN A 112 13.37 -8.66 17.84
N SER A 113 12.84 -9.19 18.95
CA SER A 113 13.64 -9.74 20.04
C SER A 113 14.42 -10.98 19.59
N GLN A 114 13.78 -11.88 18.84
CA GLN A 114 14.44 -13.04 18.24
C GLN A 114 15.50 -12.60 17.22
N MET A 115 15.23 -11.54 16.45
CA MET A 115 16.16 -10.97 15.47
C MET A 115 17.34 -10.20 16.09
N ARG A 116 17.20 -9.70 17.33
CA ARG A 116 18.24 -8.93 18.04
C ARG A 116 19.26 -9.78 18.79
N ASN A 117 18.97 -11.04 19.10
CA ASN A 117 20.00 -11.95 19.60
C ASN A 117 20.93 -12.31 18.42
N PRO A 118 22.23 -11.95 18.44
CA PRO A 118 23.18 -12.30 17.38
C PRO A 118 23.56 -13.79 17.45
N GLY A 119 22.66 -14.65 17.93
CA GLY A 119 22.78 -16.09 17.95
C GLY A 119 23.17 -16.56 16.56
N LEU A 120 24.44 -16.95 16.44
CA LEU A 120 25.00 -17.47 15.22
C LEU A 120 24.35 -18.82 14.95
N MET A 121 23.45 -18.84 13.98
CA MET A 121 22.71 -20.04 13.62
C MET A 121 23.54 -20.90 12.69
N THR A 122 23.59 -22.17 12.99
CA THR A 122 24.05 -23.21 12.08
C THR A 122 23.10 -23.30 10.89
N THR A 123 23.61 -23.73 9.73
CA THR A 123 22.76 -24.09 8.60
C THR A 123 21.73 -25.16 9.00
N THR A 124 22.05 -26.04 9.95
CA THR A 124 21.14 -27.08 10.45
C THR A 124 19.92 -26.50 11.15
N GLU A 125 20.09 -25.48 11.99
CA GLU A 125 18.98 -24.82 12.67
C GLU A 125 18.03 -24.16 11.66
N ILE A 126 18.58 -23.45 10.68
CA ILE A 126 17.78 -22.83 9.62
C ILE A 126 17.07 -23.89 8.76
N ALA A 127 17.76 -24.98 8.40
CA ALA A 127 17.19 -26.01 7.53
C ALA A 127 15.98 -26.72 8.19
N LYS A 128 15.99 -26.88 9.52
CA LYS A 128 14.88 -27.49 10.26
C LYS A 128 13.58 -26.71 10.15
N ASP A 129 13.63 -25.38 10.06
CA ASP A 129 12.44 -24.55 9.86
C ASP A 129 11.70 -24.89 8.55
N TYR A 130 12.40 -25.46 7.57
CA TYR A 130 11.86 -25.89 6.28
C TYR A 130 11.64 -27.41 6.20
N GLY A 131 11.83 -28.14 7.31
CA GLY A 131 11.82 -29.61 7.32
C GLY A 131 12.97 -30.23 6.51
N TRP A 132 14.08 -29.51 6.30
CA TRP A 132 15.19 -29.93 5.47
C TRP A 132 16.43 -30.30 6.28
N SER A 133 17.32 -31.08 5.66
CA SER A 133 18.67 -31.27 6.16
C SER A 133 19.57 -30.09 5.81
N ALA A 134 20.63 -29.87 6.61
CA ALA A 134 21.64 -28.85 6.30
C ALA A 134 22.28 -29.07 4.92
N ALA A 135 22.42 -30.32 4.49
CA ALA A 135 22.92 -30.66 3.15
C ALA A 135 22.01 -30.14 2.04
N LYS A 136 20.69 -30.34 2.17
CA LYS A 136 19.70 -29.85 1.20
C LYS A 136 19.67 -28.33 1.14
N LEU A 137 19.67 -27.65 2.29
CA LEU A 137 19.72 -26.18 2.32
C LEU A 137 21.03 -25.66 1.68
N ASN A 138 22.18 -26.25 1.99
CA ASN A 138 23.44 -25.85 1.37
C ASN A 138 23.46 -26.09 -0.15
N GLN A 139 22.84 -27.17 -0.64
CA GLN A 139 22.70 -27.42 -2.08
C GLN A 139 21.87 -26.33 -2.76
N GLU A 140 20.75 -25.91 -2.17
CA GLU A 140 19.92 -24.82 -2.70
C GLU A 140 20.67 -23.48 -2.73
N LEU A 141 21.40 -23.16 -1.66
CA LEU A 141 22.20 -21.94 -1.60
C LEU A 141 23.38 -21.97 -2.57
N HIS A 142 23.98 -23.14 -2.79
CA HIS A 142 25.04 -23.34 -3.78
C HIS A 142 24.52 -23.19 -5.21
N LYS A 143 23.38 -23.80 -5.53
CA LYS A 143 22.72 -23.69 -6.84
C LYS A 143 22.42 -22.23 -7.21
N ARG A 144 22.14 -21.39 -6.22
CA ARG A 144 21.88 -19.96 -6.37
C ARG A 144 23.14 -19.07 -6.31
N GLY A 145 24.33 -19.66 -6.21
CA GLY A 145 25.59 -18.93 -6.20
C GLY A 145 25.84 -18.11 -4.93
N ILE A 146 25.33 -18.55 -3.77
CA ILE A 146 25.46 -17.82 -2.49
C ILE A 146 26.62 -18.36 -1.66
N ILE A 147 26.78 -19.68 -1.62
CA ILE A 147 27.88 -20.37 -0.95
C ILE A 147 28.56 -21.35 -1.90
N TYR A 148 29.82 -21.69 -1.64
CA TYR A 148 30.58 -22.71 -2.36
C TYR A 148 31.40 -23.59 -1.40
N GLN A 149 31.81 -24.77 -1.86
CA GLN A 149 32.64 -25.68 -1.09
C GLN A 149 34.13 -25.34 -1.31
N GLN A 150 34.87 -25.19 -0.22
CA GLN A 150 36.32 -25.01 -0.23
C GLN A 150 37.01 -26.12 0.59
N GLY A 151 38.14 -26.62 0.10
CA GLY A 151 38.93 -27.68 0.74
C GLY A 151 38.87 -29.03 0.00
N SER A 152 39.60 -30.02 0.52
CA SER A 152 39.76 -31.34 -0.09
C SER A 152 39.32 -32.48 0.83
N GLY A 153 38.81 -33.56 0.24
CA GLY A 153 38.38 -34.76 0.96
C GLY A 153 37.32 -34.49 2.04
N HIS A 154 37.56 -34.98 3.26
CA HIS A 154 36.65 -34.83 4.40
C HIS A 154 36.71 -33.45 5.08
N ARG A 155 37.50 -32.49 4.58
CA ARG A 155 37.66 -31.13 5.15
C ARG A 155 36.98 -30.05 4.33
N LYS A 156 35.93 -30.40 3.59
CA LYS A 156 35.15 -29.42 2.83
C LYS A 156 34.39 -28.52 3.79
N VAL A 157 34.62 -27.22 3.70
CA VAL A 157 33.90 -26.18 4.42
C VAL A 157 33.08 -25.36 3.45
N TRP A 158 31.92 -24.88 3.89
CA TRP A 158 31.10 -23.96 3.12
C TRP A 158 31.57 -22.53 3.35
N VAL A 159 31.76 -21.79 2.26
CA VAL A 159 32.23 -20.41 2.26
C VAL A 159 31.27 -19.58 1.43
N VAL A 160 31.01 -18.34 1.84
CA VAL A 160 30.10 -17.42 1.14
C VAL A 160 30.82 -16.76 -0.03
N TYR A 161 30.14 -16.60 -1.16
CA TYR A 161 30.67 -15.87 -2.31
C TYR A 161 30.93 -14.39 -1.98
N ARG A 162 31.90 -13.79 -2.69
CA ARG A 162 32.36 -12.41 -2.47
C ARG A 162 31.21 -11.39 -2.43
N ASP A 163 30.23 -11.54 -3.30
CA ASP A 163 29.12 -10.59 -3.45
C ASP A 163 28.20 -10.54 -2.22
N TYR A 164 28.24 -11.58 -1.37
CA TYR A 164 27.41 -11.74 -0.18
C TYR A 164 28.21 -11.64 1.14
N ALA A 165 29.53 -11.85 1.11
CA ALA A 165 30.38 -11.91 2.30
C ALA A 165 30.36 -10.62 3.15
N ASN A 166 30.33 -9.44 2.53
CA ASN A 166 30.40 -8.14 3.23
C ASN A 166 29.03 -7.55 3.60
N ARG A 167 27.95 -8.34 3.54
CA ARG A 167 26.58 -7.86 3.80
C ARG A 167 26.10 -8.12 5.23
N GLY A 168 26.94 -8.75 6.06
CA GLY A 168 26.62 -9.10 7.44
C GLY A 168 25.64 -10.28 7.58
N TYR A 169 25.53 -11.12 6.55
CA TYR A 169 24.66 -12.31 6.58
C TYR A 169 25.29 -13.48 7.34
N THR A 170 26.61 -13.53 7.43
CA THR A 170 27.32 -14.69 7.99
C THR A 170 28.50 -14.25 8.84
N GLN A 171 28.90 -15.13 9.75
CA GLN A 171 30.15 -15.05 10.49
C GLN A 171 30.84 -16.42 10.46
N TYR A 172 32.15 -16.43 10.68
CA TYR A 172 32.95 -17.65 10.74
C TYR A 172 33.36 -17.90 12.18
N GLU A 173 32.98 -19.05 12.72
CA GLU A 173 33.43 -19.49 14.04
C GLU A 173 34.52 -20.54 13.90
N PRO A 174 35.66 -20.36 14.58
CA PRO A 174 36.71 -21.36 14.56
C PRO A 174 36.29 -22.60 15.36
N PHE A 175 36.39 -23.75 14.73
CA PHE A 175 36.22 -25.05 15.32
C PHE A 175 37.58 -25.74 15.44
N THR A 176 37.99 -25.98 16.68
CA THR A 176 39.20 -26.76 16.96
C THR A 176 38.86 -28.24 17.02
N TYR A 177 39.72 -29.07 16.43
CA TYR A 177 39.59 -30.51 16.46
C TYR A 177 40.94 -31.15 16.79
N GLN A 178 40.90 -32.26 17.53
CA GLN A 178 42.08 -33.08 17.79
C GLN A 178 41.94 -34.40 17.04
N ASN A 179 42.95 -34.74 16.25
CA ASN A 179 43.01 -36.02 15.56
C ASN A 179 44.42 -36.59 15.70
N GLY A 180 44.55 -37.74 16.37
CA GLY A 180 45.84 -38.44 16.55
C GLY A 180 46.94 -37.58 17.19
N GLY A 181 46.61 -36.77 18.21
CA GLY A 181 47.57 -35.93 18.94
C GLY A 181 47.94 -34.61 18.25
N LYS A 182 47.42 -34.32 17.05
CA LYS A 182 47.59 -33.03 16.37
C LYS A 182 46.35 -32.16 16.51
N GLN A 183 46.52 -30.93 16.99
CA GLN A 183 45.47 -29.93 17.06
C GLN A 183 45.34 -29.21 15.71
N GLY A 184 44.13 -29.21 15.15
CA GLY A 184 43.76 -28.46 13.95
C GLY A 184 42.64 -27.47 14.24
N MET A 185 42.53 -26.43 13.42
CA MET A 185 41.50 -25.40 13.50
C MET A 185 40.95 -25.16 12.10
N HIS A 186 39.63 -25.23 11.94
CA HIS A 186 38.95 -24.83 10.71
C HIS A 186 37.79 -23.91 11.05
N ASN A 187 37.38 -23.06 10.11
CA ASN A 187 36.26 -22.15 10.33
C ASN A 187 34.95 -22.77 9.83
N ASN A 188 33.92 -22.69 10.67
CA ASN A 188 32.56 -23.08 10.31
C ASN A 188 31.70 -21.86 9.98
N LEU A 189 30.94 -21.97 8.91
CA LEU A 189 30.00 -20.94 8.50
C LEU A 189 28.79 -20.92 9.43
N LYS A 190 28.53 -19.76 10.02
CA LYS A 190 27.31 -19.46 10.77
C LYS A 190 26.56 -18.29 10.16
N TRP A 191 25.25 -18.30 10.33
CA TRP A 191 24.34 -17.30 9.79
C TRP A 191 23.88 -16.36 10.89
N THR A 192 23.86 -15.08 10.59
CA THR A 192 23.23 -14.09 11.46
C THR A 192 21.72 -14.14 11.27
N GLN A 193 20.96 -13.49 12.16
CA GLN A 193 19.51 -13.29 11.95
C GLN A 193 19.20 -12.60 10.62
N LYS A 194 20.03 -11.62 10.24
CA LYS A 194 19.98 -10.98 8.92
C LYS A 194 20.21 -11.98 7.79
N GLY A 195 21.14 -12.92 7.97
CA GLY A 195 21.40 -14.01 7.05
C GLY A 195 20.23 -14.99 6.91
N LYS A 196 19.60 -15.37 8.03
CA LYS A 196 18.38 -16.21 8.01
C LYS A 196 17.23 -15.52 7.29
N LYS A 197 16.99 -14.23 7.56
CA LYS A 197 16.00 -13.44 6.82
C LYS A 197 16.31 -13.39 5.33
N PHE A 198 17.58 -13.20 4.96
CA PHE A 198 18.00 -13.22 3.55
C PHE A 198 17.68 -14.58 2.88
N ILE A 199 17.94 -15.70 3.57
CA ILE A 199 17.59 -17.04 3.08
C ILE A 199 16.07 -17.17 2.93
N TYR A 200 15.29 -16.69 3.91
CA TYR A 200 13.83 -16.67 3.85
C TYR A 200 13.34 -15.88 2.63
N ASP A 201 13.74 -14.61 2.50
CA ASP A 201 13.32 -13.73 1.40
C ASP A 201 13.69 -14.32 0.03
N LEU A 202 14.80 -15.05 -0.05
CA LEU A 202 15.26 -15.73 -1.26
C LEU A 202 14.41 -16.95 -1.62
N LEU A 203 14.19 -17.86 -0.66
CA LEU A 203 13.38 -19.06 -0.88
C LEU A 203 11.91 -18.72 -1.08
N ALA A 204 11.46 -17.64 -0.45
CA ALA A 204 10.11 -17.15 -0.54
C ALA A 204 9.71 -16.74 -1.97
N LYS A 205 10.66 -16.25 -2.78
CA LYS A 205 10.44 -15.93 -4.19
C LYS A 205 10.07 -17.15 -5.03
N ASP A 206 10.49 -18.32 -4.60
CA ASP A 206 10.26 -19.60 -5.28
C ASP A 206 9.07 -20.35 -4.65
N GLY A 207 8.28 -19.68 -3.81
CA GLY A 207 7.13 -20.29 -3.13
C GLY A 207 7.48 -21.20 -1.95
N ILE A 208 8.75 -21.29 -1.58
CA ILE A 208 9.22 -22.15 -0.49
C ILE A 208 9.14 -21.35 0.82
N ARG A 209 8.36 -21.84 1.78
CA ARG A 209 8.16 -21.22 3.11
C ARG A 209 8.51 -22.20 4.23
N PRO A 210 8.85 -21.70 5.43
CA PRO A 210 8.98 -22.52 6.63
C PRO A 210 7.69 -23.32 6.89
N THR A 211 7.84 -24.52 7.46
CA THR A 211 6.72 -25.44 7.71
C THR A 211 5.69 -24.85 8.67
N LEU A 212 6.12 -24.05 9.65
CA LEU A 212 5.23 -23.39 10.61
C LEU A 212 4.30 -22.38 9.94
N GLU A 213 4.78 -21.62 8.95
CA GLU A 213 3.96 -20.68 8.18
C GLU A 213 3.01 -21.40 7.21
N GLN A 214 3.39 -22.59 6.73
CA GLN A 214 2.52 -23.40 5.88
C GLN A 214 1.34 -24.00 6.66
N MET A 215 1.49 -24.24 7.97
CA MET A 215 0.41 -24.75 8.82
C MET A 215 -0.61 -23.67 9.17
N ASP A 216 -0.16 -22.44 9.48
CA ASP A 216 -1.04 -21.29 9.74
C ASP A 216 -1.95 -20.96 8.54
N LEU A 217 -1.46 -21.17 7.30
CA LEU A 217 -2.23 -20.94 6.07
C LEU A 217 -3.31 -22.01 5.80
N MET A 218 -3.39 -23.09 6.58
CA MET A 218 -4.42 -24.13 6.47
C MET A 218 -5.48 -24.04 7.57
N GLU A 219 -5.35 -23.10 8.52
CA GLU A 219 -6.28 -22.89 9.63
C GLU A 219 -7.28 -21.73 9.40
N ASP A 220 -7.19 -21.05 8.24
CA ASP A 220 -8.18 -20.09 7.72
C ASP A 220 -9.06 -20.71 6.63
#